data_AF-A0A8T1P2V4-F1
#
_entry.id   AF-A0A8T1P2V4-F1
#
_cell.length_a   1.000
_cell.length_b   1.000
_cell.length_c   1.000
_cell.angle_alpha   90.00
_cell.angle_beta   90.00
_cell.angle_gamma   90.00
#
_symmetry.space_group_name_H-M   'P 1'
#
loop_
_entity.id
_entity.type
_entity.pdbx_description
1 polymer ?
#
loop_
_entity_poly.entity_id
_entity_poly.type
_entity_poly.pdbx_seq_one_letter_code
_entity_poly.pdbx_strand_id
1 'polypeptide(L)'
;MTNYGKRDSTATVSQITSNQEAMASSNSSADSNLMPIIGHKLNGNNYLQWSHSVMMFICRKGKDDYLNGVAVKPNKTDEKFKVWNAENNMVMSWLINSMTNDIGENFLLYGTTKEIWDATKQTYSNNENMSELFEVESVLHDFRQGES
;
A
#
# COMPACT_ATOMS: atom_id res chain seq x y z
N MET A 1 82.05 -8.81 19.01
CA MET A 1 81.92 -9.48 20.31
C MET A 1 80.74 -8.86 21.05
N THR A 2 79.77 -9.70 21.44
CA THR A 2 78.72 -9.51 22.48
C THR A 2 77.72 -8.34 22.32
N ASN A 3 76.41 -8.44 22.58
CA ASN A 3 75.58 -9.48 23.20
C ASN A 3 74.07 -9.27 22.92
N TYR A 4 73.30 -10.32 23.18
CA TYR A 4 71.84 -10.43 23.15
C TYR A 4 71.07 -9.45 24.07
N GLY A 5 69.89 -9.02 23.59
CA GLY A 5 68.62 -9.22 24.31
C GLY A 5 68.09 -8.08 25.19
N LYS A 6 66.92 -7.53 24.82
CA LYS A 6 65.74 -7.47 25.70
C LYS A 6 64.48 -7.08 24.92
N ARG A 7 63.42 -7.86 25.08
CA ARG A 7 62.04 -7.46 24.79
C ARG A 7 61.59 -6.55 25.93
N ASP A 8 60.87 -5.48 25.64
CA ASP A 8 59.83 -4.99 26.53
C ASP A 8 58.64 -4.50 25.71
N SER A 9 57.49 -5.03 26.08
CA SER A 9 56.17 -4.80 25.51
C SER A 9 55.69 -3.40 25.84
N THR A 10 55.17 -2.68 24.85
CA THR A 10 54.17 -1.63 25.08
C THR A 10 53.06 -1.78 24.06
N ALA A 11 51.90 -2.18 24.58
CA ALA A 11 50.65 -2.23 23.85
C ALA A 11 50.29 -0.82 23.35
N THR A 12 49.90 -0.71 22.08
CA THR A 12 49.15 0.44 21.59
C THR A 12 47.89 -0.09 20.91
N VAL A 13 46.78 0.31 21.51
CA VAL A 13 45.40 0.04 21.13
C VAL A 13 44.97 1.02 20.02
N SER A 14 43.97 0.61 19.24
CA SER A 14 43.15 1.40 18.29
C SER A 14 43.68 1.39 16.83
N GLN A 15 42.90 1.16 15.78
CA GLN A 15 41.47 1.41 15.58
C GLN A 15 40.83 0.37 14.64
N ILE A 16 39.57 0.04 14.94
CA ILE A 16 38.65 -0.76 14.15
C ILE A 16 38.02 0.13 13.07
N THR A 17 38.14 -0.23 11.80
CA THR A 17 37.31 0.24 10.68
C THR A 17 37.51 -0.81 9.58
N SER A 18 36.53 -1.44 8.94
CA SER A 18 35.19 -1.03 8.56
C SER A 18 34.34 -2.30 8.42
N ASN A 19 33.22 -2.40 9.13
CA ASN A 19 32.19 -3.39 8.83
C ASN A 19 31.35 -2.82 7.68
N GLN A 20 31.46 -3.43 6.51
CA GLN A 20 30.66 -3.05 5.35
C GLN A 20 29.28 -3.71 5.50
N GLU A 21 28.28 -2.85 5.73
CA GLU A 21 26.88 -3.19 5.86
C GLU A 21 26.32 -3.74 4.55
N ALA A 22 26.01 -5.04 4.52
CA ALA A 22 24.98 -5.55 3.64
C ALA A 22 23.69 -5.66 4.47
N MET A 23 22.97 -4.55 4.64
CA MET A 23 21.58 -4.62 5.06
C MET A 23 20.77 -5.19 3.90
N ALA A 24 20.71 -6.52 3.83
CA ALA A 24 19.57 -7.19 3.22
C ALA A 24 18.33 -6.72 4.00
N SER A 25 17.56 -5.80 3.45
CA SER A 25 16.24 -5.49 3.96
C SER A 25 15.34 -6.68 3.61
N SER A 26 15.46 -7.74 4.42
CA SER A 26 14.48 -8.79 4.50
C SER A 26 13.24 -8.21 5.17
N ASN A 27 12.44 -7.48 4.41
CA ASN A 27 11.06 -7.15 4.78
C ASN A 27 10.19 -8.39 4.56
N SER A 28 10.42 -9.42 5.39
CA SER A 28 9.59 -10.60 5.51
C SER A 28 9.09 -10.67 6.95
N SER A 29 8.07 -9.87 7.30
CA SER A 29 7.46 -9.98 8.65
C SER A 29 6.10 -9.28 8.88
N ALA A 30 5.52 -8.49 7.97
CA ALA A 30 4.32 -7.70 8.34
C ALA A 30 3.35 -7.32 7.21
N ASP A 31 3.30 -8.07 6.11
CA ASP A 31 2.30 -7.82 5.05
C ASP A 31 0.87 -8.26 5.43
N SER A 32 0.70 -8.90 6.60
CA SER A 32 -0.54 -9.49 7.07
C SER A 32 -1.50 -8.55 7.82
N ASN A 33 -1.13 -7.29 8.08
CA ASN A 33 -1.97 -6.36 8.83
C ASN A 33 -2.58 -5.27 7.94
N LEU A 34 -3.25 -5.66 6.86
CA LEU A 34 -4.25 -4.81 6.19
C LEU A 34 -5.42 -4.48 7.13
N MET A 35 -5.79 -5.44 7.99
CA MET A 35 -6.99 -5.43 8.84
C MET A 35 -7.04 -4.33 9.91
N PRO A 36 -5.95 -3.88 10.57
CA PRO A 36 -6.04 -2.77 11.53
C PRO A 36 -6.01 -1.38 10.88
N ILE A 37 -5.47 -1.25 9.66
CA ILE A 37 -5.27 0.05 9.00
C ILE A 37 -6.49 0.42 8.14
N ILE A 38 -7.11 -0.58 7.50
CA ILE A 38 -8.34 -0.44 6.73
C ILE A 38 -9.44 -1.05 7.61
N GLY A 39 -9.89 -0.28 8.61
CA GLY A 39 -10.85 -0.76 9.62
C GLY A 39 -12.18 -1.29 9.05
N HIS A 40 -12.48 -1.01 7.77
CA HIS A 40 -13.64 -1.54 7.06
C HIS A 40 -13.29 -1.92 5.62
N LYS A 41 -13.65 -3.14 5.23
CA LYS A 41 -13.61 -3.56 3.83
C LYS A 41 -14.57 -2.71 2.99
N LEU A 42 -14.25 -2.47 1.71
CA LEU A 42 -15.20 -1.85 0.78
C LEU A 42 -16.45 -2.74 0.72
N ASN A 43 -17.62 -2.17 1.03
CA ASN A 43 -18.91 -2.87 1.08
C ASN A 43 -19.97 -2.25 0.15
N GLY A 44 -19.56 -1.32 -0.71
CA GLY A 44 -20.42 -0.64 -1.67
C GLY A 44 -20.93 0.74 -1.21
N ASN A 45 -20.96 0.99 0.10
CA ASN A 45 -21.52 2.22 0.68
C ASN A 45 -20.49 3.06 1.45
N ASN A 46 -19.22 2.64 1.46
CA ASN A 46 -18.14 3.26 2.24
C ASN A 46 -16.89 3.56 1.41
N TYR A 47 -17.05 3.79 0.10
CA TYR A 47 -15.98 4.14 -0.82
C TYR A 47 -15.09 5.31 -0.35
N LEU A 48 -15.61 6.40 0.20
CA LEU A 48 -14.84 7.57 0.62
C LEU A 48 -13.89 7.20 1.76
N GLN A 49 -14.43 6.54 2.79
CA GLN A 49 -13.64 6.07 3.91
C GLN A 49 -12.62 5.01 3.48
N TRP A 50 -13.05 4.04 2.68
CA TRP A 50 -12.18 2.97 2.18
C TRP A 50 -11.05 3.52 1.31
N SER A 51 -11.37 4.39 0.35
CA SER A 51 -10.41 4.94 -0.61
C SER A 51 -9.34 5.78 0.10
N HIS A 52 -9.72 6.57 1.11
CA HIS A 52 -8.77 7.29 1.96
C HIS A 52 -7.85 6.34 2.73
N SER A 53 -8.39 5.31 3.40
CA SER A 53 -7.57 4.35 4.16
C SER A 53 -6.59 3.58 3.26
N VAL A 54 -7.06 3.12 2.11
CA VAL A 54 -6.23 2.41 1.12
C VAL A 54 -5.13 3.31 0.57
N MET A 55 -5.46 4.55 0.20
CA MET A 55 -4.47 5.51 -0.29
C MET A 55 -3.39 5.75 0.77
N MET A 56 -3.76 6.03 2.02
CA MET A 56 -2.79 6.22 3.11
C MET A 56 -1.89 4.99 3.31
N PHE A 57 -2.46 3.79 3.27
CA PHE A 57 -1.70 2.55 3.40
C PHE A 57 -0.69 2.37 2.26
N ILE A 58 -1.11 2.58 1.02
CA ILE A 58 -0.27 2.40 -0.17
C ILE A 58 0.82 3.48 -0.25
N CYS A 59 0.49 4.75 0.07
CA CYS A 59 1.46 5.83 0.19
C CYS A 59 2.51 5.52 1.27
N ARG A 60 2.09 5.00 2.43
CA ARG A 60 3.02 4.59 3.50
C ARG A 60 4.00 3.51 3.02
N LYS A 61 3.59 2.67 2.08
CA LYS A 61 4.42 1.62 1.45
C LYS A 61 5.26 2.14 0.28
N GLY A 62 5.09 3.40 -0.15
CA GLY A 62 5.78 4.00 -1.29
C GLY A 62 5.39 3.34 -2.63
N LYS A 63 4.12 2.96 -2.78
CA LYS A 63 3.59 2.25 -3.97
C LYS A 63 2.42 2.96 -4.64
N ASP A 64 2.21 4.24 -4.32
CA ASP A 64 1.13 5.06 -4.86
C ASP A 64 1.26 5.35 -6.36
N ASP A 65 2.47 5.24 -6.91
CA ASP A 65 2.71 5.34 -8.35
C ASP A 65 1.97 4.27 -9.19
N TYR A 66 1.61 3.13 -8.56
CA TYR A 66 0.80 2.10 -9.20
C TYR A 66 -0.70 2.44 -9.23
N LEU A 67 -1.18 3.28 -8.32
CA LEU A 67 -2.57 3.76 -8.27
C LEU A 67 -2.79 4.95 -9.20
N ASN A 68 -1.82 5.85 -9.30
CA ASN A 68 -1.93 7.06 -10.11
C ASN A 68 -1.48 6.82 -11.57
N GLY A 69 -0.80 5.71 -11.86
CA GLY A 69 -0.33 5.34 -13.20
C GLY A 69 1.03 5.93 -13.58
N VAL A 70 1.73 6.58 -12.64
CA VAL A 70 3.11 7.08 -12.82
C VAL A 70 4.09 5.91 -13.02
N ALA A 71 3.86 4.77 -12.35
CA ALA A 71 4.58 3.54 -12.59
C ALA A 71 4.14 2.90 -13.91
N VAL A 72 4.68 3.40 -15.03
CA VAL A 72 4.34 2.94 -16.38
C VAL A 72 4.77 1.49 -16.59
N LYS A 73 3.86 0.68 -17.13
CA LYS A 73 4.12 -0.72 -17.49
C LYS A 73 5.24 -0.83 -18.53
N PRO A 74 6.38 -1.47 -18.20
CA PRO A 74 7.44 -1.70 -19.17
C PRO A 74 7.04 -2.71 -20.24
N ASN A 75 7.79 -2.73 -21.35
CA ASN A 75 7.68 -3.80 -22.34
C ASN A 75 8.05 -5.14 -21.71
N LYS A 76 7.41 -6.23 -22.14
CA LYS A 76 7.65 -7.58 -21.58
C LYS A 76 9.09 -8.08 -21.77
N THR A 77 9.82 -7.52 -22.72
CA THR A 77 11.24 -7.83 -22.99
C THR A 77 12.20 -7.01 -22.13
N ASP A 78 11.72 -5.99 -21.43
CA ASP A 78 12.53 -5.16 -20.52
C ASP A 78 12.79 -5.94 -19.22
N GLU A 79 14.03 -5.90 -18.74
CA GLU A 79 14.45 -6.52 -17.47
C GLU A 79 13.64 -5.97 -16.28
N LYS A 80 13.20 -4.71 -16.34
CA LYS A 80 12.36 -4.05 -15.32
C LYS A 80 10.94 -4.59 -15.26
N PHE A 81 10.46 -5.26 -16.31
CA PHE A 81 9.09 -5.79 -16.37
C PHE A 81 8.80 -6.73 -15.20
N LYS A 82 9.76 -7.61 -14.86
CA LYS A 82 9.56 -8.59 -13.79
C LYS A 82 9.34 -7.92 -12.43
N VAL A 83 10.12 -6.88 -12.14
CA VAL A 83 10.00 -6.09 -10.90
C VAL A 83 8.68 -5.34 -10.90
N TRP A 84 8.38 -4.60 -11.97
CA TRP A 84 7.13 -3.86 -12.09
C TRP A 84 5.91 -4.77 -11.94
N ASN A 85 5.93 -5.95 -12.57
CA ASN A 85 4.83 -6.90 -12.51
C ASN A 85 4.66 -7.47 -11.09
N ALA A 86 5.74 -7.79 -10.38
CA ALA A 86 5.66 -8.28 -9.01
C ALA A 86 5.05 -7.22 -8.07
N GLU A 87 5.51 -5.97 -8.17
CA GLU A 87 5.00 -4.87 -7.35
C GLU A 87 3.56 -4.50 -7.69
N ASN A 88 3.20 -4.47 -8.97
CA ASN A 88 1.82 -4.28 -9.40
C ASN A 88 0.90 -5.37 -8.84
N ASN A 89 1.29 -6.65 -8.92
CA ASN A 89 0.48 -7.75 -8.37
C ASN A 89 0.36 -7.67 -6.83
N MET A 90 1.40 -7.22 -6.16
CA MET A 90 1.35 -6.99 -4.71
C MET A 90 0.30 -5.93 -4.35
N VAL A 91 0.29 -4.79 -5.04
CA VAL A 91 -0.71 -3.73 -4.76
C VAL A 91 -2.11 -4.18 -5.17
N MET A 92 -2.28 -4.92 -6.28
CA MET A 92 -3.55 -5.54 -6.65
C MET A 92 -4.07 -6.43 -5.52
N SER A 93 -3.21 -7.26 -4.91
CA SER A 93 -3.61 -8.13 -3.79
C SER A 93 -4.08 -7.33 -2.59
N TRP A 94 -3.46 -6.19 -2.28
CA TRP A 94 -3.89 -5.31 -1.20
C TRP A 94 -5.27 -4.70 -1.48
N LEU A 95 -5.50 -4.24 -2.70
CA LEU A 95 -6.81 -3.71 -3.13
C LEU A 95 -7.90 -4.78 -2.99
N ILE A 96 -7.71 -5.96 -3.59
CA ILE A 96 -8.72 -7.04 -3.57
C ILE A 96 -8.98 -7.51 -2.13
N ASN A 97 -7.94 -7.69 -1.31
CA ASN A 97 -8.10 -8.13 0.08
C ASN A 97 -8.78 -7.08 0.97
N SER A 98 -8.73 -5.81 0.58
CA SER A 98 -9.42 -4.70 1.26
C SER A 98 -10.90 -4.58 0.87
N MET A 99 -11.41 -5.42 -0.03
CA MET A 99 -12.82 -5.47 -0.43
C MET A 99 -13.53 -6.63 0.26
N THR A 100 -14.85 -6.57 0.38
CA THR A 100 -15.66 -7.77 0.67
C THR A 100 -15.49 -8.76 -0.48
N ASN A 101 -15.70 -10.06 -0.21
CA ASN A 101 -15.38 -11.10 -1.19
C ASN A 101 -16.23 -10.95 -2.47
N ASP A 102 -17.52 -10.65 -2.31
CA ASP A 102 -18.48 -10.40 -3.39
C ASP A 102 -18.09 -9.20 -4.28
N ILE A 103 -17.48 -8.17 -3.69
CA ILE A 103 -16.98 -7.01 -4.43
C ILE A 103 -15.64 -7.35 -5.10
N GLY A 104 -14.69 -7.92 -4.34
CA GLY A 104 -13.34 -8.22 -4.81
C GLY A 104 -13.31 -9.18 -5.99
N GLU A 105 -14.23 -10.15 -6.05
CA GLU A 105 -14.37 -11.09 -7.17
C GLU A 105 -14.58 -10.39 -8.52
N ASN A 106 -15.30 -9.27 -8.54
CA ASN A 106 -15.55 -8.49 -9.76
C ASN A 106 -14.27 -7.87 -10.35
N PHE A 107 -13.20 -7.78 -9.55
CA PHE A 107 -11.95 -7.13 -9.94
C PHE A 107 -10.80 -8.11 -10.25
N LEU A 108 -11.00 -9.42 -10.10
CA LEU A 108 -9.95 -10.43 -10.29
C LEU A 108 -9.40 -10.51 -11.73
N LEU A 109 -10.17 -10.08 -12.72
CA LEU A 109 -9.80 -10.17 -14.14
C LEU A 109 -9.03 -8.95 -14.67
N TYR A 110 -8.87 -7.89 -13.88
CA TYR A 110 -8.10 -6.72 -14.29
C TYR A 110 -6.60 -7.03 -14.28
N GLY A 111 -5.86 -6.40 -15.21
CA GLY A 111 -4.44 -6.70 -15.43
C GLY A 111 -3.49 -5.81 -14.63
N THR A 112 -3.99 -4.71 -14.07
CA THR A 112 -3.19 -3.70 -13.38
C THR A 112 -3.90 -3.13 -12.16
N THR A 113 -3.10 -2.65 -11.21
CA THR A 113 -3.55 -1.90 -10.03
C THR A 113 -4.38 -0.68 -10.44
N LYS A 114 -3.91 0.05 -11.47
CA LYS A 114 -4.57 1.25 -11.98
C LYS A 114 -5.99 0.96 -12.47
N GLU A 115 -6.16 -0.12 -13.23
CA GLU A 115 -7.47 -0.50 -13.75
C GLU A 115 -8.44 -0.88 -12.62
N ILE A 116 -7.99 -1.65 -11.61
CA ILE A 116 -8.80 -1.96 -10.43
C ILE A 116 -9.21 -0.65 -9.73
N TRP A 117 -8.23 0.22 -9.43
CA TRP A 117 -8.47 1.47 -8.72
C TRP A 117 -9.48 2.37 -9.43
N ASP A 118 -9.32 2.55 -10.74
CA ASP A 118 -10.23 3.37 -11.56
C ASP A 118 -11.62 2.76 -11.65
N ALA A 119 -11.73 1.45 -11.87
CA ALA A 119 -13.00 0.76 -11.97
C ALA A 119 -13.74 0.79 -10.62
N THR A 120 -13.05 0.60 -9.51
CA THR A 120 -13.63 0.75 -8.16
C THR A 120 -14.12 2.17 -7.93
N LYS A 121 -13.31 3.19 -8.29
CA LYS A 121 -13.72 4.60 -8.21
C LYS A 121 -14.99 4.85 -9.01
N GLN A 122 -15.00 4.49 -10.29
CA GLN A 122 -16.14 4.69 -11.17
C GLN A 122 -17.42 4.01 -10.66
N THR A 123 -17.29 2.81 -10.09
CA THR A 123 -18.43 2.00 -9.64
C THR A 123 -19.03 2.54 -8.34
N TYR A 124 -18.20 2.96 -7.38
CA TYR A 124 -18.66 3.22 -6.01
C TYR A 124 -18.59 4.68 -5.57
N SER A 125 -17.84 5.56 -6.26
CA SER A 125 -17.80 6.99 -5.89
C SER A 125 -19.13 7.69 -6.10
N ASN A 126 -19.91 7.24 -7.09
CA ASN A 126 -21.20 7.86 -7.42
C ASN A 126 -22.33 7.37 -6.50
N ASN A 127 -22.22 6.15 -5.99
CA ASN A 127 -23.23 5.57 -5.11
C ASN A 127 -23.25 6.27 -3.75
N GLU A 128 -22.09 6.64 -3.21
CA GLU A 128 -22.02 7.45 -1.98
C GLU A 128 -22.60 8.84 -2.19
N ASN A 129 -22.20 9.54 -3.26
CA ASN A 129 -22.75 10.87 -3.55
C ASN A 129 -24.28 10.86 -3.68
N MET A 130 -24.84 9.80 -4.27
CA MET A 130 -26.29 9.63 -4.36
C MET A 130 -26.91 9.27 -3.00
N SER A 131 -26.31 8.36 -2.24
CA SER A 131 -26.83 7.95 -0.92
C SER A 131 -26.85 9.10 0.07
N GLU A 132 -25.78 9.91 0.13
CA GLU A 132 -25.71 11.13 0.94
C GLU A 132 -26.78 12.15 0.52
N LEU A 133 -26.98 12.34 -0.79
CA LEU A 133 -28.00 13.26 -1.31
C LEU A 133 -29.42 12.82 -0.92
N PHE A 134 -29.75 11.54 -1.06
CA PHE A 134 -31.06 11.01 -0.68
C PHE A 134 -31.31 11.06 0.82
N GLU A 135 -30.29 10.83 1.66
CA GLU A 135 -30.41 10.95 3.11
C GLU A 135 -30.71 12.40 3.53
N VAL A 136 -30.01 13.37 2.95
CA VAL A 136 -30.25 14.79 3.20
C VAL A 136 -31.65 15.22 2.75
N GLU A 137 -32.11 14.81 1.56
CA GLU A 137 -33.47 15.10 1.08
C GLU A 137 -34.55 14.47 1.96
N SER A 138 -34.35 13.23 2.43
CA SER A 138 -35.28 12.56 3.34
C SER A 138 -35.41 13.31 4.66
N VAL A 139 -34.27 13.69 5.27
CA VAL A 139 -34.25 14.44 6.51
C VAL A 139 -34.95 15.79 6.34
N LEU A 140 -34.67 16.53 5.26
CA LEU A 140 -35.32 17.80 4.96
C LEU A 140 -36.84 17.66 4.74
N HIS A 141 -37.26 16.59 4.07
CA HIS A 141 -38.67 16.30 3.84
C HIS A 141 -39.41 15.96 5.15
N ASP A 142 -38.80 15.15 6.02
CA ASP A 142 -39.37 14.79 7.32
C ASP A 142 -39.51 16.01 8.24
N PHE A 143 -38.54 16.94 8.22
CA PHE A 143 -38.67 18.22 8.93
C PHE A 143 -39.81 19.10 8.41
N ARG A 144 -40.14 19.03 7.12
CA ARG A 144 -41.24 19.81 6.52
C ARG A 144 -42.63 19.19 6.77
N GLN A 145 -42.71 17.92 7.14
CA GLN A 145 -43.98 17.22 7.39
C GLN A 145 -44.30 17.03 8.88
N GLY A 146 -43.33 17.30 9.78
CA GLY A 146 -43.51 17.21 11.23
C GLY A 146 -44.14 18.43 11.92
N GLU A 147 -44.49 19.50 11.19
CA GLU A 147 -45.16 20.69 11.72
C GLU A 147 -46.67 20.71 11.40
N SER A 148 -47.41 19.66 11.78
CA SER A 148 -48.89 19.64 11.74
C SER A 148 -49.50 19.17 13.04
#